data_AF-A0A7C9BTI3-F1
#
_entry.id   AF-A0A7C9BTI3-F1
#
_cell.length_a   1.000
_cell.length_b   1.000
_cell.length_c   1.000
_cell.angle_alpha   90.00
_cell.angle_beta   90.00
_cell.angle_gamma   90.00
#
_symmetry.space_group_name_H-M   'P 1'
#
loop_
_entity.id
_entity.type
_entity.pdbx_description
1 polymer ?
#
loop_
_entity_poly.entity_id
_entity_poly.type
_entity_poly.pdbx_seq_one_letter_code
_entity_poly.pdbx_strand_id
1 'polypeptide(L)'
;MTPQQPDLASVSPSASPATLDTLLARAVTEANAHASAAIDDIAARLASPKKMSDPEQLAQLQTRLSDYGIDISLISSFAHKATSMVETLIKAQ
;
A
#
# COMPACT_ATOMS: atom_id res chain seq x y z
N MET A 1 -44.07 16.39 32.50
CA MET A 1 -43.51 15.83 31.25
C MET A 1 -42.50 16.83 30.74
N THR A 2 -41.22 16.64 31.06
CA THR A 2 -40.11 17.44 30.53
C THR A 2 -39.28 16.53 29.62
N PRO A 3 -38.99 16.91 28.36
CA PRO A 3 -38.22 16.08 27.46
C PRO A 3 -36.74 16.14 27.87
N GLN A 4 -36.15 14.98 28.19
CA GLN A 4 -34.73 14.88 28.49
C GLN A 4 -33.97 14.80 27.17
N GLN A 5 -33.15 15.82 26.92
CA GLN A 5 -32.26 15.96 25.77
C GLN A 5 -31.41 14.69 25.55
N PRO A 6 -31.15 14.31 24.28
CA PRO A 6 -30.25 13.20 23.98
C PRO A 6 -28.86 13.50 24.56
N ASP A 7 -28.45 12.61 25.45
CA ASP A 7 -27.14 12.59 26.09
C ASP A 7 -26.08 12.31 25.02
N LEU A 8 -25.31 13.34 24.67
CA LEU A 8 -24.19 13.26 23.73
C LEU A 8 -22.89 12.78 24.42
N ALA A 9 -22.93 12.33 25.68
CA ALA A 9 -21.74 11.97 26.45
C ALA A 9 -21.20 10.56 26.13
N SER A 10 -21.83 9.81 25.22
CA SER A 10 -21.37 8.48 24.80
C SER A 10 -20.71 8.46 23.42
N VAL A 11 -19.94 9.48 23.06
CA VAL A 11 -18.83 9.28 22.11
C VAL A 11 -17.58 9.07 22.95
N SER A 12 -17.37 7.84 23.39
CA SER A 12 -16.04 7.41 23.82
C SER A 12 -15.08 7.66 22.66
N PRO A 13 -13.96 8.38 22.85
CA PRO A 13 -12.90 8.43 21.84
C PRO A 13 -12.17 7.09 21.89
N SER A 14 -12.82 6.03 21.39
CA SER A 14 -12.27 4.68 21.33
C SER A 14 -11.32 4.55 20.14
N ALA A 15 -10.34 5.44 20.06
CA ALA A 15 -9.09 5.30 19.32
C ALA A 15 -8.26 6.57 19.61
N SER A 16 -7.12 6.41 20.29
CA SER A 16 -6.08 7.45 20.21
C SER A 16 -5.80 7.74 18.74
N PRO A 17 -5.67 9.01 18.32
CA PRO A 17 -5.30 9.34 16.95
C PRO A 17 -3.99 8.62 16.63
N ALA A 18 -4.00 7.78 15.59
CA ALA A 18 -2.80 7.07 15.16
C ALA A 18 -1.69 8.09 14.87
N THR A 19 -0.51 7.89 15.45
CA THR A 19 0.64 8.77 15.20
C THR A 19 1.14 8.58 13.77
N LEU A 20 1.83 9.59 13.24
CA LEU A 20 2.39 9.53 11.88
C LEU A 20 3.31 8.31 11.71
N ASP A 21 4.13 8.01 12.72
CA ASP A 21 5.00 6.84 12.74
C ASP A 21 4.23 5.53 12.63
N THR A 22 3.10 5.39 13.33
CA THR A 22 2.26 4.18 13.25
C THR A 22 1.59 4.04 11.89
N LEU A 23 1.16 5.15 11.28
CA LEU A 23 0.60 5.16 9.93
C LEU A 23 1.65 4.80 8.88
N LEU A 24 2.87 5.33 9.02
CA LEU A 24 3.98 5.02 8.12
C LEU A 24 4.40 3.55 8.23
N ALA A 25 4.60 3.05 9.45
CA ALA A 25 4.97 1.66 9.69
C ALA A 25 3.92 0.70 9.10
N ARG A 26 2.63 1.03 9.26
CA ARG A 26 1.53 0.28 8.67
C ARG A 26 1.58 0.32 7.15
N ALA A 27 1.70 1.50 6.55
CA ALA A 27 1.73 1.65 5.09
C ALA A 27 2.90 0.88 4.45
N VAL A 28 4.09 0.93 5.06
CA VAL A 28 5.27 0.18 4.60
C VAL A 28 5.03 -1.33 4.72
N THR A 29 4.44 -1.78 5.83
CA THR A 29 4.14 -3.21 6.05
C THR A 29 3.13 -3.72 5.02
N GLU A 30 2.06 -2.96 4.77
CA GLU A 30 1.04 -3.28 3.77
C GLU A 30 1.64 -3.30 2.36
N ALA A 31 2.44 -2.30 1.99
CA ALA A 31 3.13 -2.26 0.70
C ALA A 31 4.06 -3.45 0.50
N ASN A 32 4.83 -3.83 1.52
CA ASN A 32 5.72 -4.98 1.47
C ASN A 32 4.96 -6.31 1.35
N ALA A 33 3.88 -6.48 2.11
CA ALA A 33 3.04 -7.67 2.04
C ALA A 33 2.39 -7.80 0.65
N HIS A 34 1.90 -6.70 0.08
CA HIS A 34 1.34 -6.68 -1.26
C HIS A 34 2.38 -7.03 -2.33
N ALA A 35 3.56 -6.40 -2.29
CA ALA A 35 4.64 -6.66 -3.23
C ALA A 35 5.14 -8.12 -3.16
N SER A 36 5.26 -8.67 -1.95
CA SER A 36 5.68 -10.06 -1.73
C SER A 36 4.65 -11.04 -2.29
N ALA A 37 3.36 -10.83 -2.00
CA ALA A 37 2.29 -11.66 -2.53
C ALA A 37 2.23 -11.64 -4.07
N ALA A 38 2.47 -10.47 -4.69
CA ALA A 38 2.52 -10.34 -6.14
C ALA A 38 3.69 -11.12 -6.75
N ILE A 39 4.89 -11.02 -6.16
CA ILE A 39 6.06 -11.81 -6.59
C ILE A 39 5.79 -13.32 -6.47
N ASP A 40 5.19 -13.76 -5.36
CA ASP A 40 4.93 -15.18 -5.13
C ASP A 40 3.93 -15.75 -6.16
N ASP A 41 2.86 -15.01 -6.49
CA ASP A 41 1.91 -15.41 -7.54
C ASP A 41 2.58 -15.48 -8.93
N ILE A 42 3.39 -14.47 -9.27
CA ILE A 42 4.15 -14.43 -10.52
C ILE A 42 5.10 -15.62 -10.60
N ALA A 43 5.86 -15.89 -9.54
CA ALA A 43 6.80 -17.01 -9.47
C ALA A 43 6.10 -18.37 -9.59
N ALA A 44 4.96 -18.56 -8.90
CA ALA A 44 4.18 -19.78 -8.99
C ALA A 44 3.63 -20.04 -10.40
N ARG A 45 3.24 -18.97 -11.12
CA ARG A 45 2.80 -19.05 -12.51
C ARG A 45 3.95 -19.40 -13.45
N LEU A 46 5.11 -18.75 -13.30
CA LEU A 46 6.33 -19.03 -14.06
C LEU A 46 6.83 -20.47 -13.89
N ALA A 47 6.72 -21.03 -12.68
CA ALA A 47 7.10 -22.41 -12.38
C ALA A 47 6.19 -23.47 -13.03
N SER A 48 5.06 -23.07 -13.63
CA SER A 48 4.07 -23.99 -14.21
C SER A 48 4.21 -24.07 -15.75
N PRO A 49 4.92 -25.07 -16.31
CA PRO A 49 5.14 -25.18 -17.77
C PRO A 49 3.85 -25.26 -18.60
N LYS A 50 2.77 -25.85 -18.04
CA LYS A 50 1.44 -25.84 -18.68
C LYS A 50 0.86 -24.43 -18.84
N LYS A 51 1.09 -23.54 -17.88
CA LYS A 51 0.62 -22.14 -17.94
C LYS A 51 1.47 -21.28 -18.88
N MET A 52 2.72 -21.68 -19.12
CA MET A 52 3.62 -21.02 -20.07
C MET A 52 3.35 -21.37 -21.54
N SER A 53 2.53 -22.39 -21.79
CA SER A 53 2.18 -22.83 -23.16
C SER A 53 0.84 -22.29 -23.64
N ASP A 54 0.08 -21.62 -22.77
CA ASP A 54 -1.22 -21.04 -23.06
C ASP A 54 -1.08 -19.52 -23.28
N PRO A 55 -1.39 -18.99 -24.48
CA PRO A 55 -1.23 -17.57 -24.78
C PRO A 55 -2.10 -16.67 -23.90
N GLU A 56 -3.27 -17.13 -23.45
CA GLU A 56 -4.13 -16.32 -22.56
C GLU A 56 -3.50 -16.18 -21.18
N GLN A 57 -2.92 -17.26 -20.66
CA GLN A 57 -2.20 -17.26 -19.38
C GLN A 57 -0.94 -16.41 -19.43
N LEU A 58 -0.23 -16.41 -20.55
CA LEU A 58 0.92 -15.54 -20.79
C LEU A 58 0.54 -14.06 -20.81
N ALA A 59 -0.57 -13.70 -21.48
CA ALA A 59 -1.07 -12.33 -21.48
C ALA A 59 -1.45 -11.87 -20.06
N GLN A 60 -2.15 -12.73 -19.29
CA GLN A 60 -2.47 -12.43 -17.89
C GLN A 60 -1.22 -12.27 -17.02
N LEU A 61 -0.20 -13.09 -17.23
CA LEU A 61 1.08 -12.97 -16.52
C LEU A 61 1.80 -11.68 -16.87
N GLN A 62 1.81 -11.29 -18.15
CA GLN A 62 2.38 -10.03 -18.60
C GLN A 62 1.67 -8.85 -17.93
N THR A 63 0.33 -8.84 -17.88
CA THR A 63 -0.42 -7.80 -17.17
C THR A 63 0.00 -7.70 -15.71
N ARG A 64 0.08 -8.83 -14.99
CA ARG A 64 0.52 -8.85 -13.58
C ARG A 64 1.94 -8.34 -13.39
N LEU A 65 2.87 -8.70 -14.28
CA LEU A 65 4.23 -8.19 -14.26
C LEU A 65 4.27 -6.68 -14.50
N SER A 66 3.48 -6.18 -15.44
CA SER A 66 3.36 -4.74 -15.71
C SER A 66 2.78 -3.99 -14.52
N ASP A 67 1.69 -4.48 -13.93
CA ASP A 67 1.06 -3.86 -12.75
C ASP A 67 2.04 -3.80 -11.57
N TYR A 68 2.71 -4.91 -11.26
CA TYR A 68 3.74 -4.95 -10.22
C TYR A 68 4.88 -3.94 -10.48
N GLY A 69 5.36 -3.88 -11.73
CA GLY A 69 6.41 -2.94 -12.12
C GLY A 69 5.99 -1.48 -11.95
N ILE A 70 4.74 -1.14 -12.30
CA ILE A 70 4.17 0.20 -12.12
C ILE A 70 4.09 0.54 -10.64
N ASP A 71 3.53 -0.35 -9.82
CA ASP A 71 3.33 -0.14 -8.38
C ASP A 71 4.65 0.17 -7.66
N ILE A 72 5.67 -0.67 -7.86
CA ILE A 72 6.99 -0.49 -7.23
C ILE A 72 7.66 0.81 -7.71
N SER A 73 7.56 1.11 -9.00
CA SER A 73 8.14 2.33 -9.56
C SER A 73 7.48 3.59 -8.99
N LEU A 74 6.16 3.56 -8.81
CA LEU A 74 5.41 4.66 -8.23
C LEU A 74 5.77 4.88 -6.76
N ILE A 75 5.80 3.80 -5.96
CA ILE A 75 6.18 3.84 -4.55
C ILE A 75 7.60 4.41 -4.40
N SER A 76 8.55 3.92 -5.19
CA SER A 76 9.94 4.40 -5.18
C SER A 76 10.04 5.89 -5.57
N SER A 77 9.35 6.30 -6.63
CA SER A 77 9.33 7.69 -7.09
C SER A 77 8.73 8.62 -6.03
N PHE A 78 7.65 8.19 -5.39
CA PHE A 78 7.01 8.93 -4.30
C PHE A 78 7.95 9.08 -3.10
N ALA A 79 8.57 7.98 -2.66
CA ALA A 79 9.52 7.99 -1.55
C ALA A 79 10.70 8.94 -1.82
N HIS A 80 11.29 8.88 -3.01
CA HIS A 80 12.35 9.81 -3.41
C HIS A 80 11.90 11.27 -3.41
N LYS A 81 10.70 11.56 -3.92
CA LYS A 81 10.18 12.92 -3.97
C LYS A 81 9.84 13.47 -2.58
N ALA A 82 9.30 12.65 -1.69
CA ALA A 82 9.05 13.01 -0.30
C ALA A 82 10.37 13.35 0.42
N THR A 83 11.38 12.49 0.31
CA THR A 83 12.71 12.75 0.88
C THR A 83 13.33 14.01 0.30
N SER A 84 13.25 14.21 -1.02
CA SER A 84 13.77 15.42 -1.67
C SER A 84 13.09 16.70 -1.19
N MET A 85 11.77 16.69 -0.95
CA MET A 85 11.06 17.82 -0.34
C MET A 85 11.55 18.09 1.08
N VAL A 86 11.72 17.04 1.89
CA VAL A 86 12.25 17.16 3.27
C VAL A 86 13.65 17.75 3.27
N GLU A 87 14.55 17.23 2.42
CA GLU A 87 15.90 17.77 2.28
C GLU A 87 15.90 19.23 1.84
N THR A 88 14.99 19.60 0.93
CA THR A 88 14.84 20.99 0.46
C THR A 88 14.39 21.90 1.60
N LEU A 89 13.43 21.48 2.42
CA LEU A 89 12.99 22.23 3.59
C LEU A 89 14.10 22.40 4.63
N ILE A 90 14.89 21.34 4.87
CA ILE A 90 16.00 21.37 5.83
C ILE A 90 17.12 22.31 5.37
N LYS A 91 17.49 22.26 4.08
CA LYS A 91 18.54 23.11 3.50
C LYS A 91 18.13 24.57 3.34
N ALA A 92 16.83 24.87 3.37
CA ALA A 92 16.30 26.23 3.28
C ALA A 92 16.24 26.95 4.63
N GLN A 93 16.49 26.25 5.75
CA GLN A 93 16.69 26.82 7.08
C GLN A 93 18.16 27.14 7.33
#